data_AF-A0A7S0QHT4-F1
#
_entry.id   AF-A0A7S0QHT4-F1
#
_cell.length_a   1.000
_cell.length_b   1.000
_cell.length_c   1.000
_cell.angle_alpha   90.00
_cell.angle_beta   90.00
_cell.angle_gamma   90.00
#
_symmetry.space_group_name_H-M   'P 1'
#
loop_
_entity.id
_entity.type
_entity.pdbx_description
1 polymer ?
#
loop_
_entity_poly.entity_id
_entity_poly.type
_entity_poly.pdbx_seq_one_letter_code
_entity_poly.pdbx_strand_id
1 'polypeptide(L)'
;TPSLRWGPALMSAMTGGPADFKTTVLLQVRRLFDGCTGGLAGGLGNQRTDETAYLSAGIPPHLVFIIDAQSQVRQGGSGGGRCGSYEDLIEQLPALFPAVHAGGSPS
;
A
#
# COMPACT_ATOMS: atom_id res chain seq x y z
N THR A 1 -10.36 -25.54 -3.28
CA THR A 1 -9.33 -24.90 -4.14
C THR A 1 -9.25 -23.41 -3.83
N PRO A 2 -8.12 -22.73 -4.11
CA PRO A 2 -7.99 -21.28 -3.94
C PRO A 2 -9.13 -20.49 -4.59
N SER A 3 -9.65 -20.98 -5.71
CA SER A 3 -10.80 -20.39 -6.43
C SER A 3 -12.08 -20.26 -5.61
N LEU A 4 -12.31 -21.14 -4.62
CA LEU A 4 -13.51 -21.10 -3.76
C LEU A 4 -13.42 -20.09 -2.62
N ARG A 5 -12.21 -19.73 -2.18
CA ARG A 5 -12.00 -18.85 -1.00
C ARG A 5 -12.05 -17.37 -1.35
N TRP A 6 -11.70 -17.00 -2.59
CA TRP A 6 -11.54 -15.61 -3.03
C TRP A 6 -12.62 -15.16 -4.01
N GLY A 7 -13.30 -16.12 -4.67
CA GLY A 7 -14.26 -15.86 -5.74
C GLY A 7 -15.33 -14.84 -5.39
N PRO A 8 -16.10 -15.00 -4.29
CA PRO A 8 -17.20 -14.08 -3.98
C PRO A 8 -16.74 -12.64 -3.73
N ALA A 9 -15.63 -12.45 -3.00
CA ALA A 9 -15.11 -11.13 -2.68
C ALA A 9 -14.53 -10.43 -3.92
N LEU A 10 -13.79 -11.17 -4.77
CA LEU A 10 -13.23 -10.61 -6.00
C LEU A 10 -14.34 -10.23 -6.98
N MET A 11 -15.35 -11.08 -7.14
CA MET A 11 -16.50 -10.82 -8.03
C MET A 11 -17.33 -9.63 -7.56
N SER A 12 -17.59 -9.48 -6.26
CA SER A 12 -18.26 -8.30 -5.70
C SER A 12 -17.46 -7.01 -5.94
N ALA A 13 -16.13 -7.09 -5.92
CA ALA A 13 -15.28 -5.93 -6.14
C ALA A 13 -15.21 -5.51 -7.61
N MET A 14 -15.31 -6.47 -8.54
CA MET A 14 -15.39 -6.20 -9.98
C MET A 14 -16.65 -5.41 -10.37
N THR A 15 -17.71 -5.45 -9.55
CA THR A 15 -18.94 -4.67 -9.77
C THR A 15 -18.94 -3.27 -9.14
N GLY A 16 -18.00 -2.96 -8.23
CA GLY A 16 -17.91 -1.66 -7.54
C GLY A 16 -17.03 -0.61 -8.24
N GLY A 17 -16.35 -0.99 -9.33
CA GLY A 17 -15.43 -0.12 -10.06
C GLY A 17 -13.98 -0.20 -9.56
N PRO A 18 -13.04 0.52 -10.21
CA PRO A 18 -11.60 0.28 -10.04
C PRO A 18 -11.07 0.55 -8.62
N ALA A 19 -11.59 1.56 -7.92
CA ALA A 19 -11.15 1.91 -6.57
C ALA A 19 -11.56 0.83 -5.56
N ASP A 20 -12.82 0.39 -5.61
CA ASP A 20 -13.36 -0.66 -4.76
C ASP A 20 -12.67 -2.00 -5.02
N PHE A 21 -12.31 -2.27 -6.28
CA PHE A 21 -11.49 -3.42 -6.63
C PHE A 21 -10.12 -3.39 -5.95
N LYS A 22 -9.37 -2.29 -6.07
CA LYS A 22 -8.04 -2.18 -5.45
C LYS A 22 -8.11 -2.33 -3.92
N THR A 23 -9.04 -1.63 -3.27
CA THR A 23 -9.26 -1.77 -1.82
C THR A 23 -9.54 -3.21 -1.43
N THR A 24 -10.44 -3.88 -2.14
CA THR A 24 -10.81 -5.27 -1.81
C THR A 24 -9.63 -6.21 -1.98
N VAL A 25 -8.89 -6.11 -3.09
CA VAL A 25 -7.71 -6.96 -3.31
C VAL A 25 -6.66 -6.74 -2.22
N LEU A 26 -6.33 -5.49 -1.88
CA LEU A 26 -5.34 -5.19 -0.86
C LEU A 26 -5.76 -5.71 0.53
N LEU A 27 -7.04 -5.60 0.89
CA LEU A 27 -7.57 -6.18 2.13
C LEU A 27 -7.42 -7.70 2.15
N GLN A 28 -7.67 -8.37 1.03
CA GLN A 28 -7.51 -9.83 0.96
C GLN A 28 -6.04 -10.25 1.00
N VAL A 29 -5.14 -9.51 0.34
CA VAL A 29 -3.69 -9.72 0.43
C VAL A 29 -3.23 -9.53 1.88
N ARG A 30 -3.69 -8.47 2.56
CA ARG A 30 -3.34 -8.21 3.97
C ARG A 30 -3.68 -9.39 4.87
N ARG A 31 -4.83 -10.04 4.66
CA ARG A 31 -5.28 -11.22 5.40
C ARG A 31 -4.35 -12.44 5.27
N LEU A 32 -3.53 -12.51 4.22
CA LEU A 32 -2.52 -13.57 4.11
C LEU A 32 -1.44 -13.47 5.18
N PHE A 33 -1.28 -12.27 5.76
CA PHE A 33 -0.30 -11.96 6.79
C PHE A 33 -0.94 -11.79 8.17
N ASP A 34 -2.20 -12.18 8.34
CA ASP A 34 -2.88 -12.16 9.64
C ASP A 34 -2.11 -13.07 10.63
N GLY A 35 -1.69 -12.51 11.76
CA GLY A 35 -0.82 -13.18 12.73
C GLY A 35 0.67 -12.82 12.62
N CYS A 36 1.08 -12.12 11.57
CA CYS A 36 2.42 -11.53 11.46
C CYS A 36 2.36 -10.01 11.73
N THR A 37 3.35 -9.49 12.45
CA THR A 37 3.60 -8.04 12.54
C THR A 37 4.09 -7.54 11.18
N GLY A 38 3.25 -6.76 10.49
CA GLY A 38 3.53 -6.27 9.13
C GLY A 38 2.96 -7.17 8.03
N GLY A 39 2.77 -6.61 6.84
CA GLY A 39 2.30 -7.37 5.67
C GLY A 39 2.38 -6.56 4.39
N LEU A 40 1.93 -5.30 4.44
CA LEU A 40 2.18 -4.33 3.38
C LEU A 40 3.16 -3.28 3.91
N ALA A 41 4.32 -3.16 3.25
CA ALA A 41 5.36 -2.23 3.68
C ALA A 41 4.98 -0.77 3.39
N GLY A 42 4.44 -0.50 2.20
CA GLY A 42 4.09 0.84 1.73
C GLY A 42 3.19 0.79 0.49
N GLY A 43 2.82 1.96 -0.02
CA GLY A 43 1.96 2.09 -1.21
C GLY A 43 2.48 3.14 -2.19
N LEU A 44 2.45 2.82 -3.49
CA LEU A 44 2.83 3.71 -4.59
C LEU A 44 1.68 3.75 -5.61
N GLY A 45 1.03 4.90 -5.74
CA GLY A 45 -0.11 5.10 -6.64
C GLY A 45 -0.01 6.37 -7.46
N ASN A 46 -1.01 6.61 -8.31
CA ASN A 46 -1.09 7.81 -9.15
C ASN A 46 -2.43 8.53 -9.04
N GLN A 47 -3.35 8.00 -8.24
CA GLN A 47 -4.66 8.60 -8.00
C GLN A 47 -4.94 8.70 -6.50
N ARG A 48 -5.80 9.64 -6.13
CA ARG A 48 -6.31 9.77 -4.75
C ARG A 48 -7.04 8.52 -4.26
N THR A 49 -7.64 7.77 -5.19
CA THR A 49 -8.27 6.48 -4.88
C THR A 49 -7.25 5.42 -4.46
N ASP A 50 -6.00 5.51 -4.93
CA ASP A 50 -4.93 4.60 -4.50
C ASP A 50 -4.53 4.88 -3.06
N GLU A 51 -4.39 6.16 -2.69
CA GLU A 51 -4.14 6.57 -1.31
C GLU A 51 -5.21 5.99 -0.37
N THR A 52 -6.48 6.15 -0.75
CA THR A 52 -7.62 5.61 0.02
C THR A 52 -7.54 4.08 0.15
N ALA A 53 -7.17 3.37 -0.91
CA ALA A 53 -7.04 1.92 -0.91
C ALA A 53 -5.91 1.44 0.01
N TYR A 54 -4.74 2.10 -0.03
CA TYR A 54 -3.61 1.76 0.84
C TYR A 54 -3.90 2.03 2.31
N LEU A 55 -4.52 3.17 2.63
CA LEU A 55 -4.94 3.50 3.99
C LEU A 55 -5.96 2.49 4.52
N SER A 56 -6.93 2.09 3.69
CA SER A 56 -7.92 1.06 4.04
C SER A 56 -7.27 -0.29 4.32
N ALA A 57 -6.18 -0.62 3.64
CA ALA A 57 -5.41 -1.84 3.86
C ALA A 57 -4.47 -1.77 5.08
N GLY A 58 -4.45 -0.64 5.80
CA GLY A 58 -3.67 -0.45 7.02
C GLY A 58 -2.23 0.03 6.80
N ILE A 59 -1.88 0.51 5.60
CA ILE A 59 -0.56 1.12 5.37
C ILE A 59 -0.56 2.51 6.04
N PRO A 60 0.44 2.84 6.88
CA PRO A 60 0.57 4.16 7.49
C PRO A 60 0.65 5.28 6.44
N PRO A 61 0.00 6.45 6.64
CA PRO A 61 -0.01 7.52 5.64
C PRO A 61 1.38 7.98 5.17
N HIS A 62 2.36 8.02 6.08
CA HIS A 62 3.73 8.42 5.77
C HIS A 62 4.49 7.37 4.92
N LEU A 63 3.93 6.19 4.67
CA LEU A 63 4.47 5.16 3.76
C LEU A 63 3.64 5.03 2.48
N VAL A 64 2.72 5.98 2.23
CA VAL A 64 1.92 6.06 1.00
C VAL A 64 2.43 7.22 0.16
N PHE A 65 2.68 6.98 -1.12
CA PHE A 65 3.23 7.95 -2.06
C PHE A 65 2.37 7.98 -3.33
N ILE A 66 1.93 9.17 -3.72
CA ILE A 66 1.15 9.40 -4.94
C ILE A 66 1.96 10.27 -5.89
N ILE A 67 2.17 9.78 -7.11
CA ILE A 67 2.80 10.54 -8.18
C ILE A 67 1.73 11.23 -9.06
N ASP A 68 1.95 12.50 -9.40
CA ASP A 68 1.10 13.22 -10.33
C ASP A 68 1.59 13.14 -11.79
N ALA A 69 0.83 13.76 -12.70
CA ALA A 69 1.15 13.76 -14.13
C ALA A 69 2.42 14.57 -14.49
N GLN A 70 2.94 15.36 -13.55
CA GLN A 70 4.17 16.13 -13.66
C GLN A 70 5.36 15.40 -13.01
N SER A 71 5.20 14.11 -12.72
CA SER A 71 6.16 13.27 -12.04
C SER A 71 6.52 13.77 -10.64
N GLN A 72 5.63 14.52 -9.98
CA GLN A 72 5.86 14.98 -8.62
C GLN A 72 5.33 13.96 -7.61
N VAL A 73 6.19 13.54 -6.69
CA VAL A 73 5.83 12.57 -5.65
C VAL A 73 5.35 13.31 -4.39
N ARG A 74 4.17 12.92 -3.92
CA ARG A 74 3.55 13.42 -2.69
C ARG A 74 3.44 12.29 -1.68
N GLN A 75 3.93 12.51 -0.47
CA GLN A 75 3.73 11.60 0.65
C GLN A 75 2.34 11.85 1.27
N GLY A 76 1.66 10.78 1.67
CA GLY A 76 0.33 10.83 2.29
C GLY A 76 0.35 11.35 3.73
N GLY A 77 -0.82 11.76 4.23
CA GLY A 77 -1.04 12.18 5.62
C GLY A 77 -1.01 13.69 5.90
N SER A 78 -1.51 14.07 7.08
CA SER A 78 -1.59 15.45 7.57
C SER A 78 -0.21 15.99 7.93
N GLY A 79 0.56 16.41 6.93
CA GLY A 79 1.93 16.90 7.09
C GLY A 79 2.93 16.29 6.09
N GLY A 80 2.47 15.42 5.18
CA GLY A 80 3.31 14.80 4.16
C GLY A 80 4.08 15.84 3.35
N GLY A 81 5.41 15.81 3.44
CA GLY A 81 6.26 16.62 2.61
C GLY A 81 6.09 16.24 1.13
N ARG A 82 6.31 17.21 0.23
CA ARG A 82 6.59 16.87 -1.16
C ARG A 82 7.92 16.12 -1.15
N CYS A 83 7.91 14.85 -1.53
CA CYS A 83 9.16 14.17 -1.88
C CYS A 83 9.74 14.80 -3.15
N GLY A 84 8.97 15.53 -3.96
CA GLY A 84 9.50 16.24 -5.11
C GLY A 84 9.58 15.32 -6.32
N SER A 85 10.47 14.34 -6.31
CA SER A 85 10.69 13.39 -7.40
C SER A 85 10.84 11.93 -6.91
N TYR A 86 11.00 10.98 -7.83
CA TYR A 86 11.35 9.60 -7.46
C TYR A 86 12.79 9.50 -6.95
N GLU A 87 13.69 10.32 -7.49
CA GLU A 87 15.09 10.41 -7.09
C GLU A 87 15.20 10.81 -5.61
N ASP A 88 14.48 11.87 -5.22
CA ASP A 88 14.40 12.32 -3.83
C ASP A 88 13.77 11.26 -2.91
N LEU A 89 12.81 10.46 -3.41
CA LEU A 89 12.22 9.35 -2.66
C LEU A 89 13.25 8.23 -2.45
N ILE A 90 14.06 7.90 -3.46
CA ILE A 90 15.10 6.86 -3.39
C ILE A 90 16.10 7.18 -2.27
N GLU A 91 16.49 8.44 -2.12
CA GLU A 91 17.39 8.88 -1.05
C GLU A 91 16.79 8.68 0.36
N GLN A 92 15.46 8.73 0.47
CA GLN A 92 14.74 8.55 1.73
C GLN A 92 14.35 7.09 2.03
N LEU A 93 14.39 6.19 1.04
CA LEU A 93 13.96 4.80 1.21
C LEU A 93 14.65 4.09 2.39
N PRO A 94 15.97 4.23 2.65
CA PRO A 94 16.60 3.55 3.78
C PRO A 94 16.06 3.98 5.15
N ALA A 95 15.60 5.23 5.28
CA ALA A 95 15.01 5.75 6.51
C ALA A 95 13.54 5.32 6.66
N LEU A 96 12.80 5.26 5.55
CA LEU A 96 11.38 4.89 5.53
C LEU A 96 11.17 3.37 5.62
N PHE A 97 12.07 2.60 5.01
CA PHE A 97 12.02 1.14 4.88
C PHE A 97 13.37 0.56 5.33
N PRO A 98 13.60 0.45 6.65
CA PRO A 98 14.83 -0.11 7.17
C PRO A 98 15.04 -1.55 6.68
N ALA A 99 16.30 -1.93 6.50
CA ALA A 99 16.65 -3.27 6.03
C ALA A 99 16.03 -4.34 6.93
N VAL A 100 15.30 -5.28 6.32
CA VAL A 100 14.78 -6.45 7.03
C VAL A 100 15.94 -7.42 7.22
N HIS A 101 16.49 -7.48 8.43
CA HIS A 101 17.46 -8.52 8.77
C HIS A 101 16.75 -9.88 8.74
N ALA A 102 17.19 -10.78 7.87
CA ALA A 102 16.63 -12.13 7.70
C ALA A 102 16.87 -13.08 8.89
N GLY A 103 17.06 -12.55 10.11
CA GLY A 103 17.45 -13.28 11.32
C GLY A 103 16.53 -13.11 12.53
N GLY A 104 15.38 -12.44 12.39
CA GLY A 104 14.44 -12.30 13.51
C GLY A 104 13.55 -13.53 13.66
N SER A 105 13.89 -14.45 14.55
CA SER A 105 12.91 -15.41 15.09
C SER A 105 11.70 -14.64 15.63
N PRO A 106 10.45 -15.10 15.39
CA PRO A 106 9.28 -14.49 16.00
C PRO A 106 9.40 -14.61 17.52
N SER A 107 9.27 -13.48 18.22
CA SER A 107 9.07 -13.42 19.67
C SER A 107 7.59 -13.56 20.00
#